data_AF-A0A9N8HIL2-F1
#
_entry.id   AF-A0A9N8HIL2-F1
#
_cell.length_a   1.000
_cell.length_b   1.000
_cell.length_c   1.000
_cell.angle_alpha   90.00
_cell.angle_beta   90.00
_cell.angle_gamma   90.00
#
_symmetry.space_group_name_H-M   'P 1'
#
loop_
_entity.id
_entity.type
_entity.pdbx_description
1 polymer ?
#
loop_
_entity_poly.entity_id
_entity_poly.type
_entity_poly.pdbx_seq_one_letter_code
_entity_poly.pdbx_strand_id
1 'polypeptide(L)'
;MTPKHMIYINDQQYPVEAGHVKVGDNLSLMEPGHAATTMAAKVTAISIVKLMGGFSPATEDGTIVVNGLLASSYSNPRYTDNEYVEVAGKPLMHRQAFTHLITSPLRLLCIHVNSAFCEVDMEEEAFLPFSKGVDKLYVASANAGVLDTVMMLTGFVGMLAHGIELFFKLFGLPLMASGCVLALISVVTPFNFNMKIVSKAKKVD
;
A
#
# COMPACT_ATOMS: atom_id res chain seq x y z
N MET A 1 19.47 -4.73 2.25
CA MET A 1 18.48 -4.71 3.35
C MET A 1 19.09 -3.96 4.53
N THR A 2 18.36 -3.03 5.15
CA THR A 2 18.81 -2.31 6.35
C THR A 2 18.32 -3.03 7.62
N PRO A 3 18.90 -2.78 8.81
CA PRO A 3 18.43 -3.38 10.06
C PRO A 3 16.95 -3.07 10.38
N LYS A 4 16.45 -1.90 9.95
CA LYS A 4 15.06 -1.47 10.16
C LYS A 4 14.09 -1.94 9.07
N HIS A 5 14.58 -2.65 8.05
CA HIS A 5 13.71 -3.20 7.02
C HIS A 5 12.89 -4.35 7.59
N MET A 6 11.61 -4.44 7.24
CA MET A 6 10.70 -5.42 7.84
C MET A 6 10.64 -6.68 6.97
N ILE A 7 10.89 -7.86 7.54
CA ILE A 7 10.85 -9.15 6.84
C ILE A 7 9.91 -10.14 7.53
N TYR A 8 9.32 -11.05 6.75
CA TYR A 8 8.38 -12.02 7.29
C TYR A 8 9.11 -13.25 7.82
N ILE A 9 8.84 -13.57 9.10
CA ILE A 9 9.16 -14.87 9.70
C ILE A 9 7.98 -15.80 9.44
N ASN A 10 8.26 -17.07 9.15
CA ASN A 10 7.25 -18.10 8.97
C ASN A 10 6.39 -18.21 10.23
N ASP A 11 5.09 -18.43 10.05
CA ASP A 11 4.10 -18.50 11.15
C ASP A 11 3.86 -17.18 11.90
N GLN A 12 4.40 -16.05 11.43
CA GLN A 12 4.06 -14.71 11.94
C GLN A 12 3.17 -13.96 10.97
N GLN A 13 2.15 -13.30 11.51
CA GLN A 13 1.21 -12.49 10.71
C GLN A 13 1.84 -11.17 10.24
N TYR A 14 2.71 -10.58 11.06
CA TYR A 14 3.34 -9.30 10.79
C TYR A 14 4.85 -9.50 10.60
N PRO A 15 5.49 -8.74 9.72
CA PRO A 15 6.93 -8.81 9.57
C PRO A 15 7.62 -8.18 10.78
N VAL A 16 8.86 -8.56 10.98
CA VAL A 16 9.74 -8.06 12.05
C VAL A 16 10.92 -7.33 11.46
N GLU A 17 11.56 -6.46 12.24
CA GLU A 17 12.78 -5.80 11.80
C GLU A 17 13.88 -6.83 11.50
N ALA A 18 14.59 -6.64 10.38
CA ALA A 18 15.74 -7.46 10.01
C ALA A 18 16.84 -7.48 11.09
N GLY A 19 16.95 -6.43 11.91
CA GLY A 19 17.86 -6.35 13.05
C GLY A 19 17.44 -7.22 14.24
N HIS A 20 16.19 -7.64 14.32
CA HIS A 20 15.67 -8.54 15.37
C HIS A 20 15.79 -10.02 15.00
N VAL A 21 16.04 -10.32 13.72
CA VAL A 21 16.19 -11.69 13.20
C VAL A 21 17.47 -12.32 13.71
N LYS A 22 17.40 -13.61 14.05
CA LYS A 22 18.49 -14.40 14.61
C LYS A 22 18.77 -15.63 13.77
N VAL A 23 20.00 -16.13 13.89
CA VAL A 23 20.36 -17.44 13.34
C VAL A 23 19.47 -18.51 13.97
N GLY A 24 18.82 -19.30 13.13
CA GLY A 24 17.85 -20.31 13.53
C GLY A 24 16.40 -19.95 13.27
N ASP A 25 16.07 -18.67 13.05
CA ASP A 25 14.72 -18.26 12.67
C ASP A 25 14.33 -18.82 11.30
N ASN A 26 13.04 -19.05 11.08
CA ASN A 26 12.52 -19.50 9.79
C ASN A 26 11.92 -18.31 9.05
N LEU A 27 12.51 -17.90 7.93
CA LEU A 27 12.00 -16.81 7.11
C LEU A 27 10.98 -17.32 6.09
N SER A 28 10.00 -16.49 5.77
CA SER A 28 9.04 -16.75 4.70
C SER A 28 9.67 -16.47 3.34
N LEU A 29 9.68 -17.48 2.48
CA LEU A 29 10.06 -17.39 1.08
C LEU A 29 8.82 -17.52 0.19
N MET A 30 8.84 -16.88 -0.98
CA MET A 30 7.86 -17.16 -2.05
C MET A 30 8.47 -18.07 -3.10
N GLU A 31 7.74 -19.12 -3.46
CA GLU A 31 8.15 -20.04 -4.50
C GLU A 31 8.06 -19.37 -5.89
N PRO A 32 9.13 -19.43 -6.72
CA PRO A 32 9.08 -18.91 -8.08
C PRO A 32 7.96 -19.58 -8.89
N GLY A 33 7.00 -18.79 -9.38
CA GLY A 33 5.89 -19.29 -10.21
C GLY A 33 4.64 -19.74 -9.44
N HIS A 34 4.67 -19.77 -8.10
CA HIS A 34 3.50 -20.06 -7.27
C HIS A 34 3.23 -18.92 -6.29
N ALA A 35 2.41 -17.95 -6.72
CA ALA A 35 2.11 -16.73 -5.95
C ALA A 35 1.40 -16.97 -4.60
N ALA A 36 0.99 -18.19 -4.29
CA ALA A 36 0.22 -18.52 -3.09
C ALA A 36 0.95 -19.41 -2.07
N THR A 37 2.10 -19.98 -2.41
CA THR A 37 2.80 -20.93 -1.51
C THR A 37 3.99 -20.25 -0.86
N THR A 38 3.90 -20.06 0.46
CA THR A 38 5.04 -19.64 1.28
C THR A 38 5.84 -20.86 1.73
N MET A 39 7.15 -20.84 1.50
CA MET A 39 8.08 -21.82 2.02
C MET A 39 8.84 -21.24 3.22
N ALA A 40 9.28 -22.11 4.13
CA ALA A 40 10.15 -21.71 5.24
C ALA A 40 11.61 -21.96 4.90
N ALA A 41 12.49 -21.00 5.15
CA ALA A 41 13.94 -21.19 5.11
C ALA A 41 14.61 -20.75 6.40
N LYS A 42 15.46 -21.63 6.94
CA LYS A 42 16.17 -21.38 8.18
C LYS A 42 17.35 -20.43 7.98
N VAL A 43 17.46 -19.39 8.81
CA VAL A 43 18.61 -18.48 8.83
C VAL A 43 19.83 -19.24 9.35
N THR A 44 20.84 -19.40 8.51
CA THR A 44 22.09 -20.10 8.86
C THR A 44 23.20 -19.15 9.28
N ALA A 45 23.20 -17.93 8.76
CA ALA A 45 24.19 -16.90 9.05
C ALA A 45 23.61 -15.50 8.83
N ILE A 46 24.14 -14.52 9.55
CA ILE A 46 23.82 -13.10 9.39
C ILE A 46 25.14 -12.33 9.27
N SER A 47 25.26 -11.52 8.23
CA SER A 47 26.43 -10.68 7.98
C SER A 47 26.00 -9.24 7.71
N ILE A 48 26.74 -8.28 8.28
CA ILE A 48 26.49 -6.85 8.06
C ILE A 48 27.42 -6.35 6.97
N VAL A 49 26.86 -5.75 5.92
CA VAL A 49 27.60 -5.11 4.83
C VAL A 49 27.22 -3.63 4.74
N LYS A 50 28.19 -2.78 4.44
CA LYS A 50 27.95 -1.34 4.23
C LYS A 50 27.96 -1.07 2.73
N LEU A 51 26.80 -0.64 2.22
CA LEU A 51 26.60 -0.30 0.81
C LEU A 51 26.10 1.14 0.72
N MET A 52 26.31 1.78 -0.44
CA MET A 52 25.72 3.09 -0.73
C MET A 52 24.42 2.90 -1.50
N GLY A 53 23.37 3.57 -1.04
CA GLY A 53 22.05 3.52 -1.66
C GLY A 53 21.19 2.33 -1.21
N GLY A 54 19.90 2.44 -1.49
CA GLY A 54 18.90 1.41 -1.23
C GLY A 54 17.64 1.71 -2.05
N PHE A 55 16.90 0.67 -2.41
CA PHE A 55 15.65 0.78 -3.16
C PHE A 55 14.52 0.15 -2.34
N SER A 56 13.41 0.88 -2.17
CA SER A 56 12.23 0.43 -1.40
C SER A 56 10.97 0.86 -2.15
N PRO A 57 10.58 0.13 -3.21
CA PRO A 57 9.43 0.49 -4.01
C PRO A 57 8.14 0.24 -3.21
N ALA A 58 7.22 1.19 -3.25
CA ALA A 58 5.87 0.98 -2.73
C ALA A 58 5.08 0.11 -3.72
N THR A 59 4.63 -1.05 -3.25
CA THR A 59 3.79 -1.97 -4.01
C THR A 59 2.31 -1.82 -3.61
N GLU A 60 1.42 -2.42 -4.41
CA GLU A 60 -0.02 -2.40 -4.17
C GLU A 60 -0.42 -3.06 -2.84
N ASP A 61 0.21 -4.17 -2.50
CA ASP A 61 -0.02 -4.95 -1.28
C ASP A 61 0.92 -4.55 -0.13
N GLY A 62 1.93 -3.73 -0.40
CA GLY A 62 2.92 -3.33 0.59
C GLY A 62 3.89 -4.45 0.95
N THR A 63 3.98 -5.48 0.12
CA THR A 63 4.99 -6.54 0.22
C THR A 63 5.84 -6.60 -1.05
N ILE A 64 7.04 -7.15 -0.92
CA ILE A 64 7.97 -7.34 -2.03
C ILE A 64 8.73 -8.64 -1.85
N VAL A 65 9.00 -9.32 -2.95
CA VAL A 65 9.87 -10.50 -2.98
C VAL A 65 11.24 -10.10 -3.50
N VAL A 66 12.28 -10.29 -2.70
CA VAL A 66 13.67 -9.99 -3.07
C VAL A 66 14.51 -11.23 -2.88
N ASN A 67 15.08 -11.77 -3.97
CA ASN A 67 15.84 -13.03 -3.95
C ASN A 67 15.06 -14.21 -3.32
N GLY A 68 13.75 -14.27 -3.58
CA GLY A 68 12.84 -15.28 -3.03
C GLY A 68 12.37 -15.00 -1.60
N LEU A 69 12.92 -14.01 -0.90
CA LEU A 69 12.52 -13.62 0.45
C LEU A 69 11.28 -12.72 0.41
N LEU A 70 10.25 -13.06 1.18
CA LEU A 70 9.09 -12.19 1.39
C LEU A 70 9.43 -11.10 2.41
N ALA A 71 9.34 -9.84 1.98
CA ALA A 71 9.62 -8.66 2.78
C ALA A 71 8.51 -7.62 2.65
N SER A 72 8.48 -6.67 3.56
CA SER A 72 7.63 -5.49 3.48
C SER A 72 8.24 -4.47 2.52
N SER A 73 7.41 -3.72 1.80
CA SER A 73 7.85 -2.53 1.06
C SER A 73 8.23 -1.35 1.96
N TYR A 74 8.04 -1.49 3.28
CA TYR A 74 8.25 -0.45 4.28
C TYR A 74 9.31 -0.85 5.30
N SER A 75 9.96 0.16 5.89
CA SER A 75 10.95 0.01 6.96
C SER A 75 10.50 0.79 8.19
N ASN A 76 10.94 0.37 9.37
CA ASN A 76 10.68 1.12 10.60
C ASN A 76 11.47 2.44 10.62
N PRO A 77 10.91 3.59 11.03
CA PRO A 77 11.67 4.83 11.16
C PRO A 77 12.87 4.69 12.09
N ARG A 78 13.92 5.46 11.81
CA ARG A 78 15.18 5.38 12.56
C ARG A 78 15.06 5.68 14.06
N TYR A 79 14.03 6.42 14.47
CA TYR A 79 13.86 6.94 15.83
C TYR A 79 12.88 6.12 16.67
N THR A 80 12.54 4.91 16.24
CA THR A 80 11.61 4.04 16.98
C THR A 80 12.07 2.59 16.90
N ASP A 81 11.96 1.91 18.03
CA ASP A 81 12.31 0.49 18.17
C ASP A 81 11.06 -0.40 18.23
N ASN A 82 9.87 0.19 18.15
CA ASN A 82 8.60 -0.52 18.19
C ASN A 82 8.07 -0.75 16.78
N GLU A 83 7.77 -2.02 16.47
CA GLU A 83 7.13 -2.48 15.24
C GLU A 83 5.63 -2.10 15.20
N TYR A 84 5.09 -1.66 16.33
CA TYR A 84 3.72 -1.20 16.48
C TYR A 84 3.66 0.32 16.63
N VAL A 85 2.60 0.89 16.08
CA VAL A 85 2.16 2.24 16.40
C VAL A 85 1.45 2.19 17.74
N GLU A 86 1.90 3.01 18.69
CA GLU A 86 1.38 3.02 20.06
C GLU A 86 0.67 4.33 20.35
N VAL A 87 -0.47 4.24 21.04
CA VAL A 87 -1.22 5.40 21.54
C VAL A 87 -1.41 5.21 23.03
N ALA A 88 -0.92 6.18 23.82
CA ALA A 88 -0.89 6.09 25.29
C ALA A 88 -0.24 4.79 25.81
N GLY A 89 0.85 4.36 25.16
CA GLY A 89 1.62 3.16 25.52
C GLY A 89 0.93 1.82 25.21
N LYS A 90 -0.18 1.84 24.47
CA LYS A 90 -0.86 0.62 24.00
C LYS A 90 -0.67 0.46 22.50
N PRO A 91 -0.36 -0.75 22.00
CA PRO A 91 -0.24 -0.99 20.57
C PRO A 91 -1.61 -0.84 19.91
N LEU A 92 -1.70 0.05 18.93
CA LEU A 92 -2.91 0.31 18.15
C LEU A 92 -2.93 -0.57 16.89
N MET A 93 -1.85 -0.52 16.11
CA MET A 93 -1.73 -1.31 14.87
C MET A 93 -0.27 -1.53 14.49
N HIS A 94 -0.01 -2.58 13.70
CA HIS A 94 1.32 -2.83 13.18
C HIS A 94 1.75 -1.72 12.23
N ARG A 95 3.02 -1.31 12.29
CA ARG A 95 3.50 -0.13 11.57
C ARG A 95 3.43 -0.29 10.06
N GLN A 96 3.68 -1.48 9.52
CA GLN A 96 3.48 -1.73 8.09
C GLN A 96 2.04 -1.40 7.66
N ALA A 97 1.04 -1.86 8.41
CA ALA A 97 -0.36 -1.59 8.11
C ALA A 97 -0.67 -0.09 8.23
N PHE A 98 -0.10 0.59 9.22
CA PHE A 98 -0.24 2.04 9.37
C PHE A 98 0.36 2.77 8.17
N THR A 99 1.62 2.51 7.84
CA THR A 99 2.32 3.14 6.71
C THR A 99 1.60 2.86 5.38
N HIS A 100 1.13 1.63 5.20
CA HIS A 100 0.34 1.25 4.03
C HIS A 100 -0.98 2.02 3.93
N LEU A 101 -1.68 2.23 5.05
CA LEU A 101 -2.92 2.99 5.10
C LEU A 101 -2.69 4.47 4.77
N ILE A 102 -1.71 5.12 5.42
CA ILE A 102 -1.44 6.55 5.21
C ILE A 102 -0.88 6.85 3.81
N THR A 103 -0.20 5.89 3.19
CA THR A 103 0.34 6.03 1.82
C THR A 103 -0.66 5.60 0.75
N SER A 104 -1.81 5.03 1.13
CA SER A 104 -2.81 4.56 0.18
C SER A 104 -3.32 5.64 -0.79
N PRO A 105 -3.57 6.91 -0.40
CA PRO A 105 -4.05 7.91 -1.36
C PRO A 105 -3.02 8.23 -2.43
N LEU A 106 -1.74 8.36 -2.03
CA LEU A 106 -0.64 8.57 -2.97
C LEU A 106 -0.50 7.36 -3.89
N ARG A 107 -0.58 6.13 -3.35
CA ARG A 107 -0.49 4.91 -4.15
C ARG A 107 -1.61 4.79 -5.18
N LEU A 108 -2.85 5.05 -4.78
CA LEU A 108 -3.99 5.05 -5.69
C LEU A 108 -3.82 6.09 -6.80
N LEU A 109 -3.26 7.26 -6.46
CA LEU A 109 -2.93 8.29 -7.44
C LEU A 109 -1.83 7.83 -8.41
N CYS A 110 -0.76 7.18 -7.92
CA CYS A 110 0.29 6.60 -8.76
C CYS A 110 -0.26 5.55 -9.74
N ILE A 111 -1.08 4.62 -9.24
CA ILE A 111 -1.53 3.44 -9.99
C ILE A 111 -2.65 3.80 -10.98
N HIS A 112 -3.60 4.65 -10.56
CA HIS A 112 -4.82 4.88 -11.33
C HIS A 112 -4.88 6.22 -12.06
N VAL A 113 -4.08 7.22 -11.66
CA VAL A 113 -4.13 8.55 -12.30
C VAL A 113 -2.97 8.71 -13.28
N ASN A 114 -1.73 8.69 -12.80
CA ASN A 114 -0.53 8.78 -13.63
C ASN A 114 0.70 8.33 -12.84
N SER A 115 1.49 7.41 -13.41
CA SER A 115 2.74 6.95 -12.80
C SER A 115 3.77 8.07 -12.65
N ALA A 116 3.70 9.12 -13.49
CA ALA A 116 4.61 10.27 -13.45
C ALA A 116 4.56 11.06 -12.13
N PHE A 117 3.47 10.98 -11.36
CA PHE A 117 3.42 11.59 -10.02
C PHE A 117 4.35 10.89 -9.01
N CYS A 118 4.80 9.69 -9.36
CA CYS A 118 5.60 8.81 -8.52
C CYS A 118 6.89 8.39 -9.23
N GLU A 119 7.13 8.91 -10.43
CA GLU A 119 8.46 8.99 -11.03
C GLU A 119 9.22 10.03 -10.23
N VAL A 120 10.09 9.53 -9.39
CA VAL A 120 10.99 10.36 -8.63
C VAL A 120 12.40 10.02 -9.02
N ASP A 121 13.16 11.07 -9.33
CA ASP A 121 14.56 10.96 -9.69
C ASP A 121 15.32 10.30 -8.53
N MET A 122 15.89 9.13 -8.84
CA MET A 122 16.46 8.20 -7.88
C MET A 122 17.68 8.75 -7.11
N GLU A 123 18.13 9.96 -7.44
CA GLU A 123 19.25 10.63 -6.78
C GLU A 123 18.85 11.24 -5.43
N GLU A 124 17.57 11.56 -5.24
CA GLU A 124 17.11 12.28 -4.05
C GLU A 124 15.87 11.64 -3.44
N GLU A 125 16.00 10.41 -2.94
CA GLU A 125 15.31 9.99 -1.72
C GLU A 125 13.77 10.28 -1.69
N ALA A 126 13.08 10.35 -2.82
CA ALA A 126 11.92 11.23 -2.94
C ALA A 126 10.59 10.63 -2.49
N PHE A 127 10.59 9.38 -2.03
CA PHE A 127 9.50 8.88 -1.19
C PHE A 127 9.47 9.62 0.16
N LEU A 128 10.57 10.32 0.49
CA LEU A 128 10.81 10.90 1.80
C LEU A 128 10.21 12.26 2.07
N PRO A 129 9.84 13.18 1.17
CA PRO A 129 9.20 14.41 1.60
C PRO A 129 7.85 14.12 2.26
N PHE A 130 7.02 13.28 1.62
CA PHE A 130 5.75 12.84 2.19
C PHE A 130 5.97 11.93 3.39
N SER A 131 6.82 10.89 3.28
CA SER A 131 7.01 9.96 4.39
C SER A 131 7.78 10.60 5.57
N LYS A 132 8.81 11.44 5.35
CA LYS A 132 9.44 12.25 6.42
C LYS A 132 8.43 13.23 7.01
N GLY A 133 7.53 13.78 6.20
CA GLY A 133 6.45 14.64 6.69
C GLY A 133 5.55 13.91 7.67
N VAL A 134 5.08 12.72 7.29
CA VAL A 134 4.23 11.89 8.15
C VAL A 134 5.01 11.33 9.35
N ASP A 135 6.26 10.91 9.19
CA ASP A 135 7.10 10.44 10.29
C ASP A 135 7.39 11.56 11.29
N LYS A 136 7.72 12.77 10.82
CA LYS A 136 7.89 13.95 11.69
C LYS A 136 6.61 14.28 12.42
N LEU A 137 5.47 14.24 11.73
CA LEU A 137 4.17 14.50 12.31
C LEU A 137 3.81 13.43 13.35
N TYR A 138 4.11 12.16 13.08
CA TYR A 138 3.92 11.05 14.00
C TYR A 138 4.82 11.18 15.23
N VAL A 139 6.11 11.43 15.05
CA VAL A 139 7.06 11.65 16.16
C VAL A 139 6.66 12.88 16.99
N ALA A 140 6.19 13.94 16.33
CA ALA A 140 5.62 15.09 17.03
C ALA A 140 4.39 14.67 17.85
N SER A 141 3.46 13.91 17.28
CA SER A 141 2.24 13.44 17.97
C SER A 141 2.51 12.47 19.12
N ALA A 142 3.51 11.59 18.98
CA ALA A 142 3.87 10.61 20.00
C ALA A 142 4.48 11.27 21.23
N ASN A 143 5.13 12.42 21.04
CA ASN A 143 5.65 13.26 22.12
C ASN A 143 4.66 14.31 22.61
N ALA A 144 3.54 14.49 21.90
CA ALA A 144 2.53 15.47 22.24
C ALA A 144 1.54 14.87 23.27
N GLY A 145 0.95 15.74 24.11
CA GLY A 145 -0.01 15.29 25.11
C GLY A 145 -1.25 14.65 24.47
N VAL A 146 -2.06 13.97 25.28
CA VAL A 146 -3.34 13.34 24.83
C VAL A 146 -4.21 14.33 24.06
N LEU A 147 -4.22 15.62 24.46
CA LEU A 147 -4.99 16.66 23.79
C LEU A 147 -4.54 16.90 22.35
N ASP A 148 -3.24 16.89 22.06
CA ASP A 148 -2.71 17.08 20.72
C ASP A 148 -2.96 15.85 19.83
N THR A 149 -2.91 14.66 20.43
CA THR A 149 -3.30 13.41 19.73
C THR A 149 -4.77 13.47 19.32
N VAL A 150 -5.66 13.94 20.21
CA VAL A 150 -7.09 14.11 19.92
C VAL A 150 -7.31 15.14 18.81
N MET A 151 -6.60 16.28 18.85
CA MET A 151 -6.69 17.31 17.80
C MET A 151 -6.18 16.82 16.44
N MET A 152 -5.12 16.01 16.42
CA MET A 152 -4.67 15.37 15.18
C MET A 152 -5.68 14.39 14.63
N LEU A 153 -6.28 13.57 15.48
CA LEU A 153 -7.29 12.59 15.07
C LEU A 153 -8.53 13.28 14.50
N THR A 154 -9.02 14.34 15.17
CA THR A 154 -10.17 15.11 14.65
C THR A 154 -9.82 15.84 13.36
N GLY A 155 -8.61 16.39 13.24
CA GLY A 155 -8.12 16.99 11.99
C GLY A 155 -8.05 15.99 10.84
N PHE A 156 -7.53 14.78 11.10
CA PHE A 156 -7.43 13.72 10.10
C PHE A 156 -8.82 13.23 9.65
N VAL A 157 -9.75 13.01 10.59
CA VAL A 157 -11.15 12.68 10.28
C VAL A 157 -11.81 13.79 9.46
N GLY A 158 -11.57 15.06 9.82
CA GLY A 158 -12.07 16.22 9.07
C GLY A 158 -11.53 16.27 7.64
N MET A 159 -10.24 16.00 7.45
CA MET A 159 -9.59 15.95 6.14
C MET A 159 -10.12 14.78 5.29
N LEU A 160 -10.33 13.61 5.89
CA LEU A 160 -10.94 12.47 5.19
C LEU A 160 -12.38 12.78 4.77
N ALA A 161 -13.19 13.35 5.66
CA ALA A 161 -14.56 13.73 5.36
C ALA A 161 -14.62 14.74 4.19
N HIS A 162 -13.76 15.78 4.23
CA HIS A 162 -13.65 16.75 3.14
C HIS A 162 -13.13 16.11 1.85
N GLY A 163 -12.16 15.20 1.93
CA GLY A 163 -11.64 14.47 0.77
C GLY A 163 -12.71 13.62 0.09
N ILE A 164 -13.54 12.92 0.88
CA ILE A 164 -14.69 12.15 0.39
C ILE A 164 -15.70 13.08 -0.30
N GLU A 165 -16.04 14.21 0.34
CA GLU A 165 -16.96 15.18 -0.26
C GLU A 165 -16.42 15.74 -1.58
N LEU A 166 -15.13 16.09 -1.64
CA LEU A 166 -14.47 16.58 -2.84
C LEU A 166 -14.48 15.52 -3.95
N PHE A 167 -14.22 14.26 -3.60
CA PHE A 167 -14.28 13.13 -4.52
C PHE A 167 -15.70 12.95 -5.10
N PHE A 168 -16.73 12.98 -4.26
CA PHE A 168 -18.12 12.89 -4.74
C PHE A 168 -18.50 14.08 -5.64
N LYS A 169 -18.02 15.28 -5.34
CA LYS A 169 -18.25 16.45 -6.21
C LYS A 169 -17.51 16.34 -7.54
N LEU A 170 -16.25 15.90 -7.54
CA LEU A 170 -15.43 15.83 -8.75
C LEU A 170 -15.83 14.67 -9.67
N PHE A 171 -16.16 13.51 -9.10
CA PHE A 171 -16.39 12.29 -9.87
C PHE A 171 -17.87 11.85 -9.87
N GLY A 172 -18.58 12.03 -8.76
CA GLY A 172 -19.98 11.60 -8.63
C GLY A 172 -20.93 12.39 -9.53
N LEU A 173 -20.79 13.72 -9.59
CA LEU A 173 -21.59 14.58 -10.46
C LEU A 173 -21.44 14.24 -11.95
N PRO A 174 -20.23 14.12 -12.53
CA PRO A 174 -20.09 13.76 -13.95
C PRO A 174 -20.50 12.31 -14.26
N LEU A 175 -20.32 11.37 -13.33
CA LEU A 175 -20.84 9.99 -13.49
C LEU A 175 -22.38 9.96 -13.53
N MET A 176 -23.03 10.71 -12.65
CA MET A 176 -24.49 10.84 -12.65
C MET A 176 -24.98 11.53 -13.93
N ALA A 177 -24.30 12.60 -14.36
CA ALA A 177 -24.65 13.33 -15.59
C ALA A 177 -24.50 12.44 -16.84
N SER A 178 -23.40 11.69 -16.95
CA SER A 178 -23.19 10.75 -18.07
C SER A 178 -24.18 9.59 -18.05
N GLY A 179 -24.52 9.05 -16.88
CA GLY A 179 -25.57 8.05 -16.72
C GLY A 179 -26.94 8.56 -17.18
N CYS A 180 -27.30 9.80 -16.81
CA CYS A 180 -28.55 10.43 -17.27
C CYS A 180 -28.58 10.61 -18.80
N VAL A 181 -27.46 11.01 -19.42
CA VAL A 181 -27.38 11.14 -20.89
C VAL A 181 -27.56 9.78 -21.57
N LEU A 182 -26.91 8.72 -21.06
CA LEU A 182 -27.08 7.37 -21.59
C LEU A 182 -28.51 6.84 -21.44
N ALA A 183 -29.16 7.12 -20.31
CA ALA A 183 -30.56 6.77 -20.08
C ALA A 183 -31.52 7.54 -21.01
N LEU A 184 -31.23 8.80 -21.31
CA LEU A 184 -32.01 9.58 -22.27
C LEU A 184 -31.81 9.06 -23.71
N ILE A 185 -30.58 8.69 -24.09
CA ILE A 185 -30.31 8.08 -25.40
C ILE A 185 -31.07 6.77 -25.58
N SER A 186 -31.14 5.91 -24.55
CA SER A 186 -31.87 4.64 -24.62
C SER A 186 -33.40 4.80 -24.73
N VAL A 187 -33.95 5.92 -24.24
CA VAL A 187 -35.37 6.25 -24.41
C VAL A 187 -35.66 6.84 -25.80
N VAL A 188 -34.77 7.67 -26.34
CA VAL A 188 -34.98 8.38 -27.61
C VAL A 188 -34.64 7.52 -28.84
N THR A 189 -33.72 6.58 -28.70
CA THR A 189 -33.40 5.62 -29.76
C THR A 189 -34.06 4.27 -29.44
N PRO A 190 -35.30 4.00 -29.92
CA PRO A 190 -35.82 2.64 -29.84
C PRO A 190 -34.85 1.75 -30.59
N PHE A 191 -34.14 0.91 -29.84
CA PHE A 191 -33.21 -0.08 -30.36
C PHE A 191 -34.00 -1.03 -31.28
N ASN A 192 -34.04 -0.71 -32.57
CA ASN A 192 -34.45 -1.63 -33.60
C ASN A 192 -33.34 -2.68 -33.76
N PHE A 193 -33.24 -3.58 -32.78
CA PHE A 193 -32.47 -4.82 -32.90
C PHE A 193 -33.18 -5.69 -33.94
N ASN A 194 -32.96 -5.38 -35.22
CA ASN A 194 -33.29 -6.30 -36.29
C ASN A 194 -32.23 -7.39 -36.30
N MET A 195 -32.33 -8.29 -35.32
CA MET A 195 -31.48 -9.47 -35.19
C MET A 195 -31.80 -10.39 -36.38
N LYS A 196 -31.05 -10.25 -37.48
CA LYS A 196 -30.98 -11.30 -38.48
C LYS A 196 -30.28 -12.49 -37.83
N ILE A 197 -31.06 -13.42 -37.31
CA ILE A 197 -30.59 -14.75 -36.90
C ILE A 197 -30.08 -15.42 -38.17
N VAL A 198 -28.78 -15.31 -38.43
CA VAL A 198 -28.11 -16.09 -39.48
C VAL A 198 -27.95 -17.51 -38.95
N SER A 199 -29.00 -18.30 -39.11
CA SER A 199 -28.95 -19.75 -38.97
C SER A 199 -28.03 -20.31 -40.07
N LYS A 200 -26.75 -20.50 -39.76
CA LYS A 200 -25.88 -21.42 -40.53
C LYS A 200 -26.03 -22.81 -39.93
N ALA A 201 -26.95 -23.59 -40.49
CA ALA A 201 -26.98 -25.03 -40.28
C ALA A 201 -25.72 -25.64 -40.93
N LYS A 202 -24.77 -26.09 -40.11
CA LYS A 202 -23.62 -26.86 -40.55
C LYS A 202 -24.05 -28.32 -40.64
N LYS A 203 -24.20 -28.83 -41.86
CA LYS A 203 -24.40 -30.24 -42.15
C LYS A 203 -23.10 -30.98 -41.82
N VAL A 204 -23.19 -31.99 -40.97
CA VAL A 204 -22.09 -32.91 -40.66
C VAL A 204 -22.37 -34.17 -41.47
N ASP A 205 -21.48 -34.44 -42.42
CA ASP A 205 -21.33 -35.75 -43.07
C ASP A 205 -20.18 -36.50 -42.37
#